data_AF-A0A7M1SVA0-F1
#
_entry.id   AF-A0A7M1SVA0-F1
#
_cell.length_a   1.000
_cell.length_b   1.000
_cell.length_c   1.000
_cell.angle_alpha   90.00
_cell.angle_beta   90.00
_cell.angle_gamma   90.00
#
_symmetry.space_group_name_H-M   'P 1'
#
loop_
_entity.id
_entity.type
_entity.pdbx_description
1 polymer ?
#
loop_
_entity_poly.entity_id
_entity_poly.type
_entity_poly.pdbx_seq_one_letter_code
_entity_poly.pdbx_strand_id
1 'polypeptide(L)' 'MYSGPANSATLAATGFGLTAATGLYWFLALVAIGGALAVAGKLTTRVAIEPVQGADGQHRWHVTRNGRPIGHR' A
#
# COMPACT_ATOMS: atom_id res chain seq x y z
N MET A 1 51.46 16.37 8.44
CA MET A 1 50.06 15.93 8.27
C MET A 1 49.82 15.77 6.77
N TYR A 2 49.81 14.53 6.27
CA TYR A 2 49.61 14.25 4.85
C TYR A 2 48.09 14.18 4.58
N SER A 3 47.47 15.32 4.29
CA SER A 3 46.09 15.39 3.80
C SER A 3 46.12 15.29 2.28
N GLY A 4 46.43 14.09 1.78
CA GLY A 4 46.39 13.80 0.35
C GLY A 4 44.95 13.70 -0.17
N PRO A 5 44.72 13.97 -1.48
CA PRO A 5 43.42 13.83 -2.13
C PRO A 5 42.80 12.43 -1.98
N ALA A 6 43.59 11.42 -1.64
CA ALA A 6 43.14 10.08 -1.29
C ALA A 6 42.15 10.05 -0.12
N ASN A 7 42.37 10.82 0.96
CA ASN A 7 41.47 10.81 2.12
C ASN A 7 40.12 11.46 1.79
N SER A 8 40.12 12.52 0.99
CA SER A 8 38.89 13.22 0.56
C SER A 8 38.09 12.41 -0.46
N ALA A 9 38.76 11.74 -1.40
CA ALA A 9 38.12 10.88 -2.39
C ALA A 9 37.48 9.65 -1.76
N THR A 10 38.16 9.01 -0.79
CA THR A 10 37.60 7.87 -0.06
C THR A 10 36.42 8.29 0.82
N LEU A 11 36.47 9.45 1.46
CA LEU A 11 35.35 9.99 2.25
C LEU A 11 34.14 10.30 1.36
N ALA A 12 34.35 10.91 0.19
CA ALA A 12 33.31 11.19 -0.79
C ALA A 12 32.70 9.88 -1.34
N ALA A 13 33.52 8.88 -1.70
CA ALA A 13 33.05 7.58 -2.17
C ALA A 13 32.23 6.83 -1.10
N THR A 14 32.66 6.90 0.17
CA THR A 14 31.94 6.29 1.29
C THR A 14 30.62 7.03 1.55
N GLY A 15 30.63 8.37 1.52
CA GLY A 15 29.42 9.20 1.66
C GLY A 15 28.41 8.97 0.53
N PHE A 16 28.87 8.88 -0.71
CA PHE A 16 28.03 8.51 -1.86
C PHE A 16 27.48 7.09 -1.72
N GLY A 17 28.29 6.13 -1.29
CA GLY A 17 27.86 4.74 -1.06
C GLY A 17 26.77 4.65 0.01
N LEU A 18 26.93 5.34 1.14
CA LEU A 18 25.91 5.46 2.19
C LEU A 18 24.63 6.11 1.68
N THR A 19 24.75 7.18 0.91
CA THR A 19 23.60 7.91 0.34
C THR A 19 22.84 7.05 -0.67
N ALA A 20 23.56 6.33 -1.54
CA ALA A 20 22.99 5.42 -2.52
C ALA A 20 22.31 4.21 -1.86
N ALA A 21 22.95 3.60 -0.85
CA ALA A 21 22.38 2.48 -0.10
C ALA A 21 21.11 2.91 0.67
N THR A 22 21.15 4.09 1.30
CA THR A 22 20.01 4.65 2.02
C THR A 22 18.86 4.97 1.05
N GLY A 23 19.16 5.55 -0.11
CA GLY A 23 18.17 5.81 -1.16
C GLY A 23 17.54 4.53 -1.71
N LEU A 24 18.35 3.50 -1.95
CA LEU A 24 17.85 2.19 -2.38
C LEU A 24 16.94 1.55 -1.33
N TYR A 25 17.30 1.64 -0.04
CA TYR A 25 16.47 1.15 1.05
C TYR A 25 15.10 1.84 1.09
N TRP A 26 15.06 3.17 1.01
CA TRP A 26 13.79 3.91 0.98
C TRP A 26 12.95 3.60 -0.25
N PHE A 27 13.58 3.46 -1.42
CA PHE A 27 12.90 3.06 -2.63
C PHE A 27 12.25 1.68 -2.47
N LEU A 28 12.99 0.69 -1.97
CA LEU A 28 12.45 -0.66 -1.71
C LEU A 28 11.32 -0.64 -0.69
N ALA A 29 11.44 0.16 0.37
CA ALA A 29 10.38 0.33 1.37
C ALA A 29 9.10 0.90 0.74
N LEU A 30 9.21 1.93 -0.12
CA LEU A 30 8.07 2.51 -0.82
C LEU A 30 7.42 1.52 -1.80
N VAL A 31 8.23 0.74 -2.53
CA VAL A 31 7.72 -0.31 -3.42
C VAL A 31 6.99 -1.40 -2.62
N ALA A 32 7.55 -1.83 -1.49
CA ALA A 32 6.92 -2.83 -0.63
C ALA A 32 5.58 -2.34 -0.06
N ILE A 33 5.53 -1.10 0.43
CA ILE A 33 4.30 -0.48 0.95
C ILE A 33 3.28 -0.30 -0.18
N GLY A 34 3.67 0.22 -1.34
CA GLY A 34 2.80 0.39 -2.50
C GLY A 34 2.24 -0.93 -3.01
N GLY A 35 3.09 -1.96 -3.10
CA GLY A 35 2.68 -3.32 -3.45
C GLY A 35 1.70 -3.92 -2.44
N ALA A 36 1.97 -3.77 -1.15
CA ALA A 36 1.08 -4.23 -0.08
C ALA A 36 -0.27 -3.51 -0.12
N LEU A 37 -0.30 -2.20 -0.36
CA LEU A 37 -1.54 -1.43 -0.52
C LEU A 37 -2.33 -1.87 -1.76
N ALA A 38 -1.66 -2.14 -2.88
CA ALA A 38 -2.32 -2.62 -4.09
C ALA A 38 -2.94 -4.02 -3.89
N VAL A 39 -2.23 -4.92 -3.19
CA VAL A 39 -2.72 -6.25 -2.85
C VAL A 39 -3.87 -6.17 -1.85
N ALA A 40 -3.73 -5.35 -0.80
CA ALA A 40 -4.79 -5.08 0.15
C ALA A 40 -6.03 -4.57 -0.56
N GLY A 41 -5.90 -3.57 -1.46
CA GLY A 41 -6.98 -3.01 -2.26
C GLY A 41 -7.75 -4.03 -3.11
N LYS A 42 -7.05 -5.05 -3.65
CA LYS A 42 -7.69 -6.15 -4.40
C LYS A 42 -8.39 -7.17 -3.50
N LEU A 43 -7.86 -7.39 -2.30
CA LEU A 43 -8.44 -8.29 -1.30
C LEU A 43 -9.52 -7.62 -0.45
N THR A 44 -9.61 -6.28 -0.47
CA THR A 44 -10.62 -5.54 0.27
C THR A 44 -11.97 -6.01 -0.20
N THR A 45 -12.75 -6.47 0.76
CA THR A 45 -14.06 -7.00 0.48
C THR A 45 -14.96 -5.91 -0.09
N ARG A 46 -15.57 -6.15 -1.25
CA ARG A 46 -16.54 -5.22 -1.84
C ARG A 46 -17.84 -5.28 -1.06
N VAL A 47 -18.21 -4.19 -0.42
CA VAL A 47 -19.50 -4.04 0.25
C VAL A 47 -20.36 -3.13 -0.60
N ALA A 48 -21.55 -3.60 -0.97
CA ALA A 48 -22.56 -2.80 -1.68
C ALA A 48 -23.85 -2.76 -0.88
N ILE A 49 -24.57 -1.65 -0.98
CA ILE A 49 -25.86 -1.43 -0.34
C ILE A 49 -26.85 -1.09 -1.43
N GLU A 50 -27.85 -1.94 -1.63
CA GLU A 50 -28.83 -1.80 -2.70
C GLU A 50 -30.24 -1.67 -2.10
N PRO A 51 -31.05 -0.67 -2.52
CA PRO A 51 -32.45 -0.61 -2.17
C PRO A 51 -33.24 -1.64 -2.98
N VAL A 52 -33.86 -2.60 -2.31
CA VAL A 52 -34.67 -3.65 -2.92
C VAL A 52 -36.12 -3.46 -2.51
N GLN A 53 -37.02 -3.45 -3.50
CA GLN A 53 -38.45 -3.43 -3.23
C GLN A 53 -38.93 -4.86 -2.96
N GLY A 54 -39.42 -5.09 -1.75
CA GLY A 54 -40.00 -6.39 -1.37
C GLY A 54 -41.32 -6.65 -2.08
N ALA A 55 -41.70 -7.92 -2.19
CA ALA A 55 -42.97 -8.34 -2.78
C ALA A 55 -44.20 -7.83 -1.99
N ASP A 56 -43.98 -7.36 -0.75
CA ASP A 56 -44.92 -6.69 0.13
C ASP A 56 -45.04 -5.17 -0.14
N GLY A 57 -44.32 -4.65 -1.14
CA GLY A 57 -44.27 -3.22 -1.46
C GLY A 57 -43.38 -2.39 -0.52
N GLN A 58 -42.75 -3.02 0.46
CA GLN A 58 -41.85 -2.35 1.41
C GLN A 58 -40.44 -2.18 0.83
N HIS A 59 -39.83 -1.03 1.04
CA HIS A 59 -38.43 -0.82 0.69
C HIS A 59 -37.52 -1.42 1.76
N ARG A 60 -36.67 -2.36 1.37
CA ARG A 60 -35.68 -2.99 2.23
C ARG A 60 -34.28 -2.69 1.72
N TRP A 61 -33.33 -2.55 2.64
CA TRP A 61 -31.93 -2.38 2.29
C TRP A 61 -31.24 -3.74 2.30
N HIS A 62 -30.70 -4.14 1.15
CA HIS A 62 -29.86 -5.34 1.06
C HIS A 62 -28.39 -4.94 1.07
N VAL A 63 -27.68 -5.41 2.08
CA VAL A 63 -26.23 -5.27 2.16
C VAL A 63 -25.60 -6.54 1.58
N THR A 64 -24.70 -6.40 0.60
CA THR A 64 -23.99 -7.53 0.01
C THR A 64 -22.48 -7.40 0.20
N ARG A 65 -21.83 -8.53 0.53
CA ARG A 65 -20.39 -8.74 0.61
C ARG A 65 -19.96 -9.55 -0.60
N ASN A 66 -19.18 -8.97 -1.51
CA ASN A 66 -18.74 -9.65 -2.73
C ASN A 66 -19.91 -10.33 -3.48
N GLY A 67 -21.07 -9.65 -3.54
CA GLY A 67 -22.29 -10.17 -4.17
C GLY A 67 -23.08 -11.20 -3.34
N ARG A 68 -22.64 -11.55 -2.12
CA ARG A 68 -23.41 -12.40 -1.20
C ARG A 68 -24.10 -11.56 -0.13
N PRO A 69 -25.37 -11.79 0.19
CA PRO A 69 -26.07 -11.01 1.22
C PRO A 69 -25.38 -11.17 2.60
N ILE A 70 -25.24 -10.05 3.32
CA ILE A 70 -24.77 -10.00 4.71
C ILE A 70 -25.97 -9.65 5.58
N GLY A 71 -26.39 -10.61 6.41
CA GLY A 71 -27.52 -10.42 7.31
C GLY A 71 -28.71 -11.28 6.90
N HIS A 72 -28.89 -12.37 7.65
CA HIS A 72 -30.18 -13.01 7.82
C HIS A 72 -30.60 -12.78 9.26
N ARG A 73 -31.54 -11.85 9.47
CA ARG A 73 -32.74 -11.95 10.32
C ARG A 73 -33.32 -10.57 10.53
#